data_AF-A0A7W0MS77-F1
#
_entry.id   AF-A0A7W0MS77-F1
#
_cell.length_a   1.000
_cell.length_b   1.000
_cell.length_c   1.000
_cell.angle_alpha   90.00
_cell.angle_beta   90.00
_cell.angle_gamma   90.00
#
_symmetry.space_group_name_H-M   'P 1'
#
loop_
_entity.id
_entity.type
_entity.pdbx_description
1 polymer ?
#
loop_
_entity_poly.entity_id
_entity_poly.type
_entity_poly.pdbx_seq_one_letter_code
_entity_poly.pdbx_strand_id
1 'polypeptide(L)'
;MALPLNTTTPSFDALYRESASDLYAYVRTLLRDDAAAEDVTALAFERAYRRRASFDARRGTHRAWLFAIARNAALDELRRRRRSAALA
;
A
#
# COMPACT_ATOMS: atom_id res chain seq x y z
N MET A 1 -14.87 -15.28 33.05
CA MET A 1 -15.11 -16.03 31.79
C MET A 1 -14.92 -15.05 30.62
N ALA A 2 -13.70 -14.96 30.08
CA ALA A 2 -13.39 -14.07 28.95
C ALA A 2 -13.63 -14.84 27.64
N LEU A 3 -14.49 -14.31 26.78
CA LEU A 3 -14.71 -14.88 25.45
C LEU A 3 -13.44 -14.68 24.61
N PRO A 4 -12.93 -15.71 23.91
CA PRO A 4 -11.83 -15.54 22.98
C PRO A 4 -12.31 -14.64 21.83
N LEU A 5 -11.72 -13.46 21.69
CA LEU A 5 -11.85 -12.66 20.48
C LEU A 5 -11.10 -13.40 19.37
N ASN A 6 -11.81 -14.25 18.64
CA ASN A 6 -11.31 -14.90 17.45
C ASN A 6 -11.05 -13.82 16.39
N THR A 7 -9.85 -13.25 16.36
CA THR A 7 -9.38 -12.40 15.25
C THR A 7 -8.35 -13.17 14.44
N THR A 8 -8.81 -14.10 13.61
CA THR A 8 -7.96 -14.84 12.66
C THR A 8 -7.42 -13.94 11.54
N THR A 9 -7.94 -12.71 11.41
CA THR A 9 -7.41 -11.71 10.48
C THR A 9 -6.15 -11.07 11.07
N PRO A 10 -5.00 -11.08 10.36
CA PRO A 10 -3.81 -10.38 10.82
C PRO A 10 -4.15 -8.90 11.06
N SER A 11 -3.69 -8.35 12.18
CA SER A 11 -3.89 -6.93 12.48
C SER A 11 -3.23 -6.09 11.39
N PHE A 12 -3.79 -4.91 11.11
CA PHE A 12 -3.17 -3.97 10.15
C PHE A 12 -1.72 -3.63 10.54
N ASP A 13 -1.45 -3.60 11.84
CA ASP A 13 -0.13 -3.38 12.42
C ASP A 13 0.87 -4.51 12.08
N ALA A 14 0.44 -5.78 12.07
CA ALA A 14 1.25 -6.88 11.57
C ALA A 14 1.53 -6.75 10.07
N LEU A 15 0.51 -6.45 9.27
CA LEU A 15 0.66 -6.20 7.84
C LEU A 15 1.67 -5.08 7.55
N TYR A 16 1.61 -3.98 8.31
CA TYR A 16 2.54 -2.87 8.20
C TYR A 16 3.98 -3.32 8.49
N ARG A 17 4.22 -3.94 9.66
CA ARG A 17 5.57 -4.40 10.04
C ARG A 17 6.18 -5.38 9.04
N GLU A 18 5.39 -6.31 8.52
CA GLU A 18 5.86 -7.35 7.59
C GLU A 18 6.05 -6.83 6.16
N SER A 19 5.43 -5.71 5.79
CA SER A 19 5.40 -5.27 4.39
C SER A 19 6.03 -3.90 4.15
N ALA A 20 6.32 -3.09 5.18
CA ALA A 20 6.76 -1.71 4.98
C ALA A 20 8.04 -1.58 4.15
N SER A 21 9.08 -2.34 4.49
CA SER A 21 10.36 -2.34 3.76
C SER A 21 10.19 -2.79 2.31
N ASP A 22 9.46 -3.88 2.10
CA ASP A 22 9.30 -4.49 0.78
C ASP A 22 8.40 -3.64 -0.12
N LEU A 23 7.37 -3.02 0.46
CA LEU A 23 6.48 -2.11 -0.26
C LEU A 23 7.23 -0.86 -0.69
N TYR A 24 8.05 -0.29 0.19
CA TYR A 24 8.92 0.84 -0.14
C TYR A 24 9.90 0.48 -1.26
N ALA A 25 10.63 -0.64 -1.12
CA ALA A 25 11.58 -1.09 -2.14
C ALA A 25 10.87 -1.30 -3.48
N TYR A 26 9.69 -1.93 -3.48
CA TYR A 26 8.88 -2.12 -4.67
C TYR A 26 8.49 -0.79 -5.33
N VAL A 27 7.91 0.15 -4.57
CA VAL A 27 7.51 1.46 -5.09
C VAL A 27 8.73 2.24 -5.61
N ARG A 28 9.86 2.18 -4.91
CA ARG A 28 11.12 2.80 -5.33
C ARG A 28 11.58 2.28 -6.69
N THR A 29 11.42 0.98 -6.97
CA THR A 29 11.76 0.45 -8.32
C THR A 29 10.88 1.02 -9.43
N LEU A 30 9.62 1.37 -9.12
CA LEU A 30 8.68 1.95 -10.08
C LEU A 30 8.93 3.44 -10.32
N LEU A 31 9.20 4.20 -9.26
CA LEU A 31 9.30 5.65 -9.32
C LEU A 31 10.71 6.16 -9.60
N ARG A 32 11.75 5.39 -9.19
CA ARG A 32 13.16 5.76 -9.27
C ARG A 32 13.45 7.12 -8.63
N ASP A 33 12.76 7.38 -7.53
CA ASP A 33 12.77 8.64 -6.78
C ASP A 33 12.47 8.31 -5.31
N ASP A 34 13.40 8.63 -4.43
CA ASP A 34 13.33 8.20 -3.03
C ASP A 34 12.22 8.93 -2.27
N ALA A 35 12.09 10.25 -2.46
CA ALA A 35 11.08 11.06 -1.79
C ALA A 35 9.66 10.65 -2.21
N ALA A 36 9.41 10.48 -3.50
CA ALA A 36 8.10 10.03 -3.94
C ALA A 36 7.83 8.57 -3.60
N ALA A 37 8.85 7.73 -3.47
CA ALA A 37 8.66 6.37 -2.99
C ALA A 37 8.20 6.36 -1.53
N GLU A 38 8.75 7.21 -0.67
CA GLU A 38 8.30 7.39 0.72
C GLU A 38 6.84 7.84 0.75
N ASP A 39 6.51 8.92 0.03
CA ASP A 39 5.16 9.49 -0.03
C ASP A 39 4.12 8.48 -0.54
N VAL A 40 4.43 7.78 -1.64
CA VAL A 40 3.51 6.80 -2.24
C VAL A 40 3.36 5.57 -1.34
N THR A 41 4.40 5.17 -0.63
CA THR A 41 4.32 4.07 0.35
C THR A 41 3.41 4.45 1.51
N ALA A 42 3.58 5.64 2.08
CA ALA A 42 2.71 6.15 3.14
C ALA A 42 1.25 6.24 2.69
N LEU A 43 1.01 6.81 1.49
CA LEU A 43 -0.31 6.90 0.88
C LEU A 43 -0.95 5.52 0.65
N ALA A 44 -0.16 4.52 0.27
CA ALA A 44 -0.65 3.15 0.06
C ALA A 44 -1.15 2.54 1.37
N PHE A 45 -0.37 2.66 2.46
CA PHE A 45 -0.80 2.21 3.78
C PHE A 45 -2.00 2.98 4.31
N GLU A 46 -2.06 4.30 4.13
CA GLU A 46 -3.23 5.10 4.50
C GLU A 46 -4.49 4.61 3.78
N ARG A 47 -4.41 4.43 2.46
CA ARG A 47 -5.52 3.91 1.64
C ARG A 47 -5.92 2.50 2.06
N ALA A 48 -4.95 1.63 2.34
CA ALA A 48 -5.21 0.29 2.83
C ALA A 48 -5.90 0.33 4.21
N TYR A 49 -5.46 1.18 5.12
CA TYR A 49 -6.10 1.34 6.43
C TYR A 49 -7.54 1.80 6.31
N ARG A 50 -7.80 2.84 5.49
CA ARG A 50 -9.16 3.34 5.24
C ARG A 50 -10.09 2.29 4.61
N ARG A 51 -9.54 1.42 3.75
CA ARG A 51 -10.29 0.39 3.02
C ARG A 51 -10.23 -1.01 3.67
N ARG A 52 -9.64 -1.17 4.85
CA ARG A 52 -9.39 -2.49 5.46
C ARG A 52 -10.66 -3.34 5.61
N ALA A 53 -11.81 -2.72 5.84
CA ALA A 53 -13.10 -3.40 5.95
C ALA A 53 -13.63 -3.94 4.61
N SER A 54 -13.12 -3.46 3.47
CA SER A 54 -13.50 -3.95 2.14
C SER A 54 -12.60 -5.07 1.62
N PHE A 55 -11.64 -5.55 2.43
CA PHE A 55 -10.80 -6.67 2.04
C PHE A 55 -11.63 -7.95 1.98
N ASP A 56 -11.42 -8.74 0.93
CA ASP A 56 -12.05 -10.05 0.74
C ASP A 56 -10.96 -11.10 0.52
N ALA A 57 -10.79 -11.99 1.52
CA ALA A 57 -9.79 -13.05 1.48
C ALA A 57 -9.98 -14.02 0.31
N ARG A 58 -11.18 -14.10 -0.28
CA ARG A 58 -11.45 -14.91 -1.48
C ARG A 58 -10.81 -14.35 -2.73
N ARG A 59 -10.42 -13.07 -2.73
CA ARG A 59 -9.81 -12.36 -3.87
C ARG A 59 -8.28 -12.30 -3.80
N GLY A 60 -7.67 -12.80 -2.72
CA GLY A 60 -6.22 -12.83 -2.54
C GLY A 60 -5.79 -12.50 -1.12
N THR A 61 -4.47 -12.36 -0.92
CA THR A 61 -3.87 -12.07 0.38
C THR A 61 -3.89 -10.57 0.71
N HIS A 62 -3.84 -10.23 2.00
CA HIS A 62 -3.70 -8.83 2.45
C HIS A 62 -2.47 -8.13 1.83
N ARG A 63 -1.36 -8.86 1.71
CA ARG A 63 -0.13 -8.36 1.10
C ARG A 63 -0.32 -8.09 -0.40
N ALA A 64 -0.90 -9.01 -1.16
CA ALA A 64 -1.17 -8.80 -2.59
C ALA A 64 -2.12 -7.60 -2.79
N TRP A 65 -3.14 -7.47 -1.94
CA TRP A 65 -4.06 -6.34 -1.96
C TRP A 65 -3.37 -5.00 -1.67
N LEU A 66 -2.49 -4.94 -0.66
CA LEU A 66 -1.68 -3.77 -0.34
C LEU A 66 -0.76 -3.37 -1.52
N PHE A 67 -0.08 -4.34 -2.13
CA PHE A 67 0.80 -4.09 -3.28
C PHE A 67 0.02 -3.60 -4.51
N ALA A 68 -1.21 -4.07 -4.71
CA ALA A 68 -2.09 -3.54 -5.75
C ALA A 68 -2.45 -2.07 -5.51
N ILE A 69 -2.72 -1.68 -4.26
CA ILE A 69 -2.97 -0.27 -3.89
C ILE A 69 -1.71 0.58 -4.17
N ALA A 70 -0.53 0.11 -3.75
CA ALA A 70 0.73 0.82 -3.96
C ALA A 70 1.07 0.98 -5.44
N ARG A 71 0.91 -0.08 -6.24
CA ARG A 71 1.11 -0.03 -7.69
C ARG A 71 0.21 1.02 -8.34
N ASN A 72 -1.07 1.07 -7.98
CA ASN A 72 -1.99 2.05 -8.53
C ASN A 72 -1.59 3.48 -8.13
N ALA A 73 -1.21 3.71 -6.87
CA ALA A 73 -0.72 5.00 -6.41
C ALA A 73 0.57 5.44 -7.13
N ALA A 74 1.52 4.52 -7.34
CA ALA A 74 2.75 4.80 -8.09
C ALA A 74 2.45 5.16 -9.56
N LEU A 75 1.53 4.45 -10.22
CA LEU A 75 1.11 4.78 -11.58
C LEU A 75 0.44 6.16 -11.66
N ASP A 76 -0.39 6.52 -10.68
CA ASP A 76 -1.00 7.85 -10.61
C ASP A 76 0.06 8.94 -10.45
N GLU A 77 1.08 8.69 -9.65
CA GLU A 77 2.20 9.61 -9.47
C GLU A 77 3.03 9.78 -10.75
N LEU A 78 3.37 8.69 -11.44
CA LEU A 78 4.04 8.74 -12.74
C LEU A 78 3.22 9.52 -13.77
N ARG A 79 1.88 9.35 -13.77
CA ARG A 79 0.99 10.12 -14.64
C ARG A 79 0.99 11.61 -14.27
N ARG A 80 1.01 11.97 -12.98
CA ARG A 80 1.14 13.37 -12.53
C ARG A 80 2.43 14.00 -13.03
N ARG A 81 3.57 13.35 -12.80
CA ARG A 81 4.90 13.83 -13.22
C ARG A 81 4.98 14.10 -14.71
N ARG A 82 4.43 13.19 -15.53
CA ARG A 82 4.37 13.38 -16.99
C ARG A 82 3.56 14.61 -17.39
N ARG A 83 2.43 14.89 -16.72
CA ARG A 83 1.63 16.10 -16.98
C ARG A 83 2.37 17.36 -16.57
N SER A 84 3.06 17.35 -15.42
CA SER A 84 3.86 18.49 -14.97
C SER A 84 5.03 18.78 -15.91
N ALA A 85 5.70 17.74 -16.43
CA ALA A 85 6.78 17.89 -17.39
C ALA A 85 6.32 18.40 -18.77
N ALA A 86 5.09 18.09 -19.19
CA ALA A 86 4.54 18.56 -20.46
C ALA A 86 4.07 20.04 -20.44
N LEU A 87 3.94 20.62 -19.25
CA LEU A 87 3.54 22.03 -19.04
C LEU A 87 4.74 22.96 -18.78
N ALA A 88 5.94 22.40 -18.66
CA ALA A 88 7.20 23.13 -18.47
C ALA A 88 7.95 23.27 -19.80
#